data_AF-A0A9E4DG13-F1
#
_entry.id   AF-A0A9E4DG13-F1
#
_cell.length_a   1.000
_cell.length_b   1.000
_cell.length_c   1.000
_cell.angle_alpha   90.00
_cell.angle_beta   90.00
_cell.angle_gamma   90.00
#
_symmetry.space_group_name_H-M   'P 1'
#
loop_
_entity.id
_entity.type
_entity.pdbx_description
1 polymer ?
#
loop_
_entity_poly.entity_id
_entity_poly.type
_entity_poly.pdbx_seq_one_letter_code
_entity_poly.pdbx_strand_id
1 'polypeptide(L)'
;MATTATIARAEADADAAPVRSRIEQKSDPLYVGRVKVHPKAVDGKWRRFKTAVLVLCLAVYYAVPWIRWDRGPGVPDQAVLADFSGQRFYFFWLEIWPQEIYYITGLLILAALGLFLATSLFGRVWCGFTCPQTVWTDLFMFVERRIEGDRGARIRLDKQPWNRDKIQKRALKHSVWLVIALLTGGAWIMYFTDAPTLARTFFTGEAGPVVYFFVGLFTLTTYLLAGHAREQVCTYMCPWPRIQASLLDEESRIVTYQTWRGEPRKPLKRNEDWDQRGDCIDCKACVAVCPTGIDIRDGLQMECIGCSLCIDACNEVMDRIHRPRELITVDSERSQRARAVGLSAPPRYVRPRTIVYVVAIALLGALMLGALALRSNQGVTVQNDRNPLFVRLSNGDIRNGYTLKILNKLNEPRRFDVTTEGIEGARLFAQGGAPADRLTLEAAPNGVTAAKVYVVAPPDPERPATADLTFRLTDEASGEEGGHGTVFRSPAS
;
A
#
# COMPACT_ATOMS: atom_id res chain seq x y z
N MET A 1 58.62 1.73 -21.91
CA MET A 1 57.45 1.42 -21.07
C MET A 1 56.79 2.65 -20.42
N ALA A 2 57.37 3.86 -20.47
CA ALA A 2 56.75 5.07 -19.93
C ALA A 2 55.89 5.87 -20.93
N THR A 3 55.99 5.59 -22.24
CA THR A 3 55.34 6.41 -23.29
C THR A 3 53.91 5.98 -23.61
N THR A 4 53.59 4.69 -23.44
CA THR A 4 52.25 4.14 -23.77
C THR A 4 51.19 4.48 -22.71
N ALA A 5 51.60 4.64 -21.45
CA ALA A 5 50.70 5.01 -20.35
C ALA A 5 50.25 6.49 -20.43
N THR A 6 51.07 7.36 -21.03
CA THR A 6 50.74 8.79 -21.20
C THR A 6 49.76 9.02 -22.34
N ILE A 7 49.82 8.21 -23.41
CA ILE A 7 48.87 8.28 -24.53
C ILE A 7 47.48 7.76 -24.10
N ALA A 8 47.41 6.67 -23.33
CA ALA A 8 46.15 6.14 -22.81
C ALA A 8 45.44 7.09 -21.81
N ARG A 9 46.19 7.96 -21.11
CA ARG A 9 45.62 9.02 -20.27
C ARG A 9 45.14 10.22 -21.10
N ALA A 10 45.81 10.54 -22.19
CA ALA A 10 45.42 11.63 -23.08
C ALA A 10 44.16 11.31 -23.91
N GLU A 11 43.94 10.04 -24.28
CA GLU A 11 42.69 9.62 -24.93
C GLU A 11 41.49 9.55 -23.96
N ALA A 12 41.73 9.29 -22.67
CA ALA A 12 40.67 9.29 -21.64
C ALA A 12 40.17 10.71 -21.28
N ASP A 13 40.99 11.74 -21.45
CA ASP A 13 40.59 13.15 -21.25
C ASP A 13 39.91 13.78 -22.49
N ALA A 14 39.96 13.13 -23.65
CA ALA A 14 39.36 13.64 -24.89
C ALA A 14 37.82 13.42 -24.98
N ASP A 15 37.27 12.54 -24.14
CA ASP A 15 35.82 12.27 -24.04
C ASP A 15 35.15 13.05 -22.88
N ALA A 16 35.91 13.90 -22.17
CA ALA A 16 35.36 14.81 -21.19
C ALA A 16 34.64 15.96 -21.92
N ALA A 17 33.31 15.90 -21.94
CA ALA A 17 32.49 17.02 -22.42
C ALA A 17 32.96 18.33 -21.76
N PRO A 18 33.18 19.41 -22.54
CA PRO A 18 33.72 20.66 -22.00
C PRO A 18 32.82 21.17 -20.87
N VAL A 19 33.42 21.60 -19.76
CA VAL A 19 32.71 22.19 -18.62
C VAL A 19 32.05 23.49 -19.08
N ARG A 20 30.77 23.41 -19.44
CA ARG A 20 29.98 24.54 -19.92
C ARG A 20 29.76 25.58 -18.82
N SER A 21 29.79 26.84 -19.19
CA SER A 21 29.49 27.95 -18.29
C SER A 21 28.03 27.89 -17.80
N ARG A 22 27.75 28.48 -16.64
CA ARG A 22 26.40 28.54 -16.05
C ARG A 22 25.37 29.21 -16.97
N ILE A 23 25.83 30.04 -17.90
CA ILE A 23 25.01 30.73 -18.91
C ILE A 23 24.67 29.77 -20.05
N GLU A 24 25.63 28.98 -20.54
CA GLU A 24 25.40 27.94 -21.55
C GLU A 24 24.52 26.79 -21.04
N GLN A 25 24.63 26.44 -19.75
CA GLN A 25 23.70 25.49 -19.11
C GLN A 25 22.27 26.03 -19.00
N LYS A 26 22.09 27.35 -19.02
CA LYS A 26 20.78 28.02 -18.91
C LYS A 26 20.06 28.11 -20.26
N SER A 27 20.79 28.00 -21.38
CA SER A 27 20.24 28.00 -22.73
C SER A 27 19.74 26.62 -23.20
N ASP A 28 20.20 25.54 -22.57
CA ASP A 28 19.59 24.23 -22.79
C ASP A 28 18.21 24.20 -22.10
N PRO A 29 17.15 23.71 -22.77
CA PRO A 29 15.86 23.58 -22.14
C PRO A 29 16.01 22.68 -20.90
N LEU A 30 15.77 23.25 -19.71
CA LEU A 30 15.77 22.53 -18.42
C LEU A 30 14.74 21.37 -18.41
N TYR A 31 13.85 21.33 -19.40
CA TYR A 31 12.84 20.30 -19.59
C TYR A 31 12.80 19.82 -21.05
N VAL A 32 13.10 18.55 -21.27
CA VAL A 32 12.88 17.89 -22.56
C VAL A 32 11.38 17.70 -22.75
N GLY A 33 10.82 18.24 -23.84
CA GLY A 33 9.41 18.06 -24.18
C GLY A 33 9.03 16.59 -24.23
N ARG A 34 7.88 16.23 -23.64
CA ARG A 34 7.43 14.84 -23.54
C ARG A 34 7.30 14.19 -24.92
N VAL A 35 8.07 13.14 -25.15
CA VAL A 35 7.86 12.23 -26.29
C VAL A 35 6.80 11.21 -25.88
N LYS A 36 5.61 11.32 -26.48
CA LYS A 36 4.50 10.41 -26.18
C LYS A 36 4.85 8.98 -26.62
N VAL A 37 4.86 8.06 -25.65
CA VAL A 37 5.13 6.64 -25.91
C VAL A 37 3.86 5.96 -26.42
N HIS A 38 3.99 5.20 -27.51
CA HIS A 38 2.92 4.34 -28.06
C HIS A 38 3.36 2.87 -28.02
N PRO A 39 3.19 2.17 -26.88
CA PRO A 39 3.56 0.77 -26.74
C PRO A 39 2.79 -0.11 -27.72
N LYS A 40 3.51 -0.90 -28.50
CA LYS A 40 2.96 -1.91 -29.40
C LYS A 40 2.33 -3.05 -28.59
N ALA A 41 1.27 -3.66 -29.11
CA ALA A 41 0.75 -4.92 -28.60
C ALA A 41 1.79 -6.05 -28.76
N VAL A 42 1.77 -6.99 -27.83
CA VAL A 42 2.61 -8.18 -27.81
C VAL A 42 1.76 -9.35 -27.30
N ASP A 43 2.03 -10.56 -27.77
CA ASP A 43 1.52 -11.80 -27.16
C ASP A 43 2.69 -12.65 -26.66
N GLY A 44 2.46 -13.38 -25.58
CA GLY A 44 3.46 -14.21 -24.95
C GLY A 44 3.15 -14.52 -23.49
N LYS A 45 4.08 -15.22 -22.84
CA LYS A 45 3.89 -15.73 -21.48
C LYS A 45 3.76 -14.58 -20.48
N TRP A 46 4.63 -13.57 -20.59
CA TRP A 46 4.65 -12.44 -19.66
C TRP A 46 3.45 -11.54 -19.84
N ARG A 47 2.99 -11.34 -21.08
CA ARG A 47 1.76 -10.61 -21.35
C ARG A 47 0.55 -11.30 -20.74
N ARG A 48 0.40 -12.61 -20.91
CA ARG A 48 -0.72 -13.38 -20.33
C ARG A 48 -0.68 -13.33 -18.80
N PHE A 49 0.50 -13.54 -18.20
CA PHE A 49 0.68 -13.41 -16.76
C PHE A 49 0.33 -12.01 -16.25
N LYS A 50 0.83 -10.95 -16.89
CA LYS A 50 0.50 -9.57 -16.52
C LYS A 50 -0.99 -9.27 -16.64
N THR A 51 -1.66 -9.79 -17.67
CA THR A 51 -3.12 -9.64 -17.82
C THR A 51 -3.87 -10.39 -16.73
N ALA A 52 -3.44 -11.60 -16.36
CA ALA A 52 -4.04 -12.35 -15.26
C ALA A 52 -3.92 -11.59 -13.93
N VAL A 53 -2.75 -11.02 -13.62
CA VAL A 53 -2.55 -10.18 -12.43
C VAL A 53 -3.43 -8.93 -12.48
N LEU A 54 -3.50 -8.25 -13.63
CA LEU A 54 -4.38 -7.09 -13.80
C LEU A 54 -5.84 -7.44 -13.53
N VAL A 55 -6.34 -8.54 -14.10
CA VAL A 55 -7.72 -9.00 -13.89
C VAL A 55 -7.95 -9.35 -12.43
N LEU A 56 -7.02 -10.07 -11.79
CA LEU A 56 -7.11 -10.42 -10.37
C LEU A 56 -7.16 -9.17 -9.48
N CYS A 57 -6.26 -8.20 -9.67
CA CYS A 57 -6.21 -6.97 -8.89
C CYS A 57 -7.51 -6.17 -9.04
N LEU A 58 -8.02 -6.00 -10.26
CA LEU A 58 -9.27 -5.29 -10.49
C LEU A 58 -10.47 -6.07 -9.95
N ALA A 59 -10.50 -7.39 -10.08
CA ALA A 59 -11.57 -8.22 -9.54
C ALA A 59 -11.63 -8.11 -8.02
N VAL A 60 -10.50 -8.24 -7.32
CA VAL A 60 -10.42 -8.05 -5.86
C VAL A 60 -10.87 -6.64 -5.48
N TYR A 61 -10.36 -5.62 -6.17
CA TYR A 61 -10.68 -4.23 -5.88
C TYR A 61 -12.17 -3.90 -6.04
N TYR A 62 -12.81 -4.40 -7.10
CA TYR A 62 -14.23 -4.14 -7.34
C TYR A 62 -15.17 -5.07 -6.60
N ALA A 63 -14.78 -6.31 -6.30
CA ALA A 63 -15.67 -7.30 -5.69
C ALA A 63 -15.67 -7.25 -4.16
N VAL A 64 -14.53 -6.98 -3.51
CA VAL A 64 -14.40 -7.05 -2.05
C VAL A 64 -15.44 -6.19 -1.31
N PRO A 65 -15.74 -4.94 -1.70
CA PRO A 65 -16.76 -4.14 -1.01
C PRO A 65 -18.17 -4.73 -1.06
N TRP A 66 -18.46 -5.62 -2.01
CA TRP A 66 -19.78 -6.24 -2.17
C TRP A 66 -19.94 -7.54 -1.38
N ILE A 67 -18.86 -8.07 -0.81
CA ILE A 67 -18.90 -9.31 -0.03
C ILE A 67 -19.64 -9.00 1.28
N ARG A 68 -20.75 -9.70 1.50
CA ARG A 68 -21.52 -9.64 2.75
C ARG A 68 -20.97 -10.64 3.78
N TRP A 69 -20.95 -10.21 5.03
CA TRP A 69 -20.35 -10.91 6.15
C TRP A 69 -21.12 -10.59 7.42
N ASP A 70 -21.98 -11.52 7.84
CA ASP A 70 -22.82 -11.35 9.03
C ASP A 70 -21.98 -11.41 10.31
N ARG A 71 -22.10 -10.37 11.14
CA ARG A 71 -21.43 -10.23 12.46
C ARG A 71 -22.43 -10.11 13.61
N GLY A 72 -23.73 -10.27 13.33
CA GLY A 72 -24.81 -10.06 14.27
C GLY A 72 -25.52 -8.72 14.12
N PRO A 73 -26.60 -8.53 14.89
CA PRO A 73 -27.51 -7.39 14.74
C PRO A 73 -26.83 -6.07 15.11
N GLY A 74 -27.07 -5.03 14.30
CA GLY A 74 -26.59 -3.67 14.56
C GLY A 74 -25.12 -3.40 14.18
N VAL A 75 -24.41 -4.39 13.62
CA VAL A 75 -23.05 -4.24 13.10
C VAL A 75 -23.11 -4.24 11.56
N PRO A 76 -22.34 -3.37 10.86
CA PRO A 76 -22.25 -3.44 9.40
C PRO A 76 -21.84 -4.84 8.93
N ASP A 77 -22.50 -5.34 7.91
CA ASP A 77 -22.30 -6.68 7.32
C ASP A 77 -21.47 -6.64 6.04
N GLN A 78 -20.69 -5.59 5.79
CA GLN A 78 -19.70 -5.57 4.70
C GLN A 78 -18.38 -6.22 5.16
N ALA A 79 -17.82 -7.13 4.36
CA ALA A 79 -16.62 -7.89 4.75
C ALA A 79 -15.41 -7.01 5.05
N VAL A 80 -15.14 -6.01 4.22
CA VAL A 80 -14.06 -5.04 4.44
C VAL A 80 -14.64 -3.63 4.42
N LEU A 81 -14.62 -2.95 5.57
CA LEU A 81 -15.20 -1.62 5.72
C LEU A 81 -14.41 -0.80 6.74
N ALA A 82 -13.97 0.39 6.32
CA ALA A 82 -13.46 1.42 7.20
C ALA A 82 -14.62 2.32 7.64
N ASP A 83 -15.29 1.95 8.71
CA ASP A 83 -16.44 2.68 9.24
C ASP A 83 -15.99 3.84 10.12
N PHE A 84 -16.04 5.05 9.56
CA PHE A 84 -15.70 6.27 10.30
C PHE A 84 -16.80 6.71 11.27
N SER A 85 -18.06 6.33 11.03
CA SER A 85 -19.17 6.67 11.91
C SER A 85 -19.13 5.82 13.18
N GLY A 86 -18.93 4.51 13.04
CA GLY A 86 -18.71 3.58 14.15
C GLY A 86 -17.29 3.59 14.72
N GLN A 87 -16.38 4.36 14.11
CA GLN A 87 -14.95 4.43 14.44
C GLN A 87 -14.28 3.05 14.48
N ARG A 88 -14.53 2.20 13.48
CA ARG A 88 -14.01 0.83 13.42
C ARG A 88 -13.53 0.46 12.03
N PHE A 89 -12.52 -0.39 11.98
CA PHE A 89 -12.11 -1.05 10.74
C PHE A 89 -12.52 -2.52 10.81
N TYR A 90 -13.32 -2.95 9.85
CA TYR A 90 -13.78 -4.32 9.69
C TYR A 90 -12.97 -5.01 8.60
N PHE A 91 -12.45 -6.19 8.91
CA PHE A 91 -11.81 -7.10 7.95
C PHE A 91 -12.26 -8.54 8.25
N PHE A 92 -13.31 -9.00 7.56
CA PHE A 92 -14.03 -10.23 7.88
C PHE A 92 -14.43 -10.25 9.36
N TRP A 93 -14.01 -11.25 10.14
CA TRP A 93 -14.27 -11.31 11.59
C TRP A 93 -13.41 -10.36 12.43
N LEU A 94 -12.38 -9.75 11.86
CA LEU A 94 -11.49 -8.88 12.60
C LEU A 94 -12.10 -7.48 12.69
N GLU A 95 -12.42 -7.08 13.91
CA GLU A 95 -12.87 -5.73 14.25
C GLU A 95 -11.73 -4.99 14.95
N ILE A 96 -11.16 -4.01 14.27
CA ILE A 96 -10.04 -3.20 14.77
C ILE A 96 -10.58 -1.88 15.28
N TRP A 97 -10.40 -1.64 16.57
CA TRP A 97 -10.79 -0.39 17.23
C TRP A 97 -9.72 0.70 17.05
N PRO A 98 -10.02 1.99 17.24
CA PRO A 98 -9.06 3.07 17.06
C PRO A 98 -7.84 2.96 17.98
N GLN A 99 -8.01 2.42 19.19
CA GLN A 99 -6.93 2.15 20.14
C GLN A 99 -5.99 1.04 19.64
N GLU A 100 -6.45 0.24 18.68
CA GLU A 100 -5.74 -0.89 18.10
C GLU A 100 -5.16 -0.57 16.72
N ILE A 101 -5.02 0.72 16.40
CA ILE A 101 -4.40 1.22 15.17
C ILE A 101 -2.97 0.69 14.97
N TYR A 102 -2.31 0.22 16.03
CA TYR A 102 -1.02 -0.45 15.95
C TYR A 102 -1.06 -1.72 15.09
N TYR A 103 -2.19 -2.42 14.95
CA TYR A 103 -2.31 -3.54 13.99
C TYR A 103 -2.20 -3.05 12.54
N ILE A 104 -2.83 -1.91 12.23
CA ILE A 104 -2.75 -1.31 10.90
C ILE A 104 -1.32 -0.87 10.61
N THR A 105 -0.66 -0.20 11.57
CA THR A 105 0.74 0.19 11.45
C THR A 105 1.66 -1.03 11.27
N GLY A 106 1.45 -2.09 12.06
CA GLY A 106 2.19 -3.34 11.92
C GLY A 106 2.01 -3.99 10.54
N LEU A 107 0.77 -4.01 10.01
CA LEU A 107 0.48 -4.51 8.68
C LEU A 107 1.17 -3.68 7.58
N LEU A 108 1.24 -2.36 7.73
CA LEU A 108 1.98 -1.49 6.80
C LEU A 108 3.48 -1.77 6.83
N ILE A 109 4.06 -2.01 8.01
CA ILE A 109 5.47 -2.39 8.14
C ILE A 109 5.71 -3.77 7.50
N LEU A 110 4.83 -4.74 7.73
CA LEU A 110 4.90 -6.06 7.08
C LEU A 110 4.80 -5.95 5.56
N ALA A 111 3.90 -5.12 5.04
CA ALA A 111 3.78 -4.87 3.60
C ALA A 111 5.05 -4.22 3.03
N ALA A 112 5.66 -3.27 3.75
CA ALA A 112 6.91 -2.63 3.34
C ALA A 112 8.09 -3.62 3.34
N LEU A 113 8.25 -4.42 4.39
CA LEU A 113 9.28 -5.47 4.47
C LEU A 113 9.05 -6.55 3.40
N GLY A 114 7.81 -6.93 3.15
CA GLY A 114 7.44 -7.85 2.08
C GLY A 114 7.80 -7.31 0.70
N LEU A 115 7.56 -6.01 0.46
CA LEU A 115 8.00 -5.33 -0.74
C LEU A 115 9.53 -5.28 -0.87
N PHE A 116 10.27 -5.06 0.23
CA PHE A 116 11.74 -5.09 0.22
C PHE A 116 12.28 -6.48 -0.11
N LEU A 117 11.71 -7.53 0.49
CA LEU A 117 12.04 -8.92 0.18
C LEU A 117 11.77 -9.24 -1.29
N ALA A 118 10.56 -8.91 -1.78
CA ALA A 118 10.19 -9.12 -3.18
C ALA A 118 11.12 -8.35 -4.13
N THR A 119 11.51 -7.12 -3.76
CA THR A 119 12.42 -6.29 -4.57
C THR A 119 13.82 -6.88 -4.62
N SER A 120 14.34 -7.34 -3.48
CA SER A 120 15.65 -8.00 -3.41
C SER A 120 15.66 -9.31 -4.21
N LEU A 121 14.57 -10.08 -4.24
CA LEU A 121 14.53 -11.35 -4.97
C LEU A 121 14.28 -11.18 -6.47
N PHE A 122 13.28 -10.37 -6.83
CA PHE A 122 12.69 -10.32 -8.18
C PHE A 122 12.69 -8.91 -8.78
N GLY A 123 13.49 -8.01 -8.23
CA GLY A 123 13.62 -6.65 -8.71
C GLY A 123 12.29 -5.90 -8.69
N ARG A 124 11.93 -5.28 -9.81
CA ARG A 124 10.79 -4.34 -9.87
C ARG A 124 9.44 -5.03 -10.15
N VAL A 125 9.24 -6.24 -9.64
CA VAL A 125 8.01 -7.03 -9.86
C VAL A 125 6.75 -6.29 -9.37
N TRP A 126 6.83 -5.57 -8.25
CA TRP A 126 5.71 -4.73 -7.78
C TRP A 126 5.31 -3.66 -8.80
N CYS A 127 6.28 -2.86 -9.26
CA CYS A 127 6.06 -1.81 -10.24
C CYS A 127 5.54 -2.37 -11.57
N GLY A 128 6.01 -3.55 -11.98
CA GLY A 128 5.69 -4.14 -13.27
C GLY A 128 4.30 -4.76 -13.37
N PHE A 129 3.74 -5.23 -12.26
CA PHE A 129 2.57 -6.11 -12.23
C PHE A 129 1.42 -5.64 -11.32
N THR A 130 1.71 -5.16 -10.10
CA THR A 130 0.67 -4.94 -9.07
C THR A 130 0.51 -3.49 -8.63
N CYS A 131 1.46 -2.61 -8.95
CA CYS A 131 1.37 -1.19 -8.62
C CYS A 131 0.11 -0.56 -9.24
N PRO A 132 -0.70 0.20 -8.47
CA PRO A 132 -1.93 0.82 -8.99
C PRO A 132 -1.70 1.66 -10.24
N GLN A 133 -0.66 2.48 -10.28
CA GLN A 133 -0.37 3.28 -11.48
C GLN A 133 -0.21 2.39 -12.73
N THR A 134 0.46 1.24 -12.60
CA THR A 134 0.69 0.31 -13.70
C THR A 134 -0.57 -0.45 -14.10
N VAL A 135 -1.35 -0.94 -13.14
CA VAL A 135 -2.58 -1.71 -13.41
C VAL A 135 -3.59 -0.87 -14.19
N TRP A 136 -3.87 0.36 -13.72
CA TRP A 136 -4.80 1.25 -14.40
C TRP A 136 -4.26 1.78 -15.72
N THR A 137 -2.97 2.11 -15.81
CA THR A 137 -2.37 2.53 -17.09
C THR A 137 -2.44 1.41 -18.12
N ASP A 138 -2.16 0.16 -17.75
CA ASP A 138 -2.23 -0.98 -18.69
C ASP A 138 -3.68 -1.26 -19.13
N LEU A 139 -4.67 -1.08 -18.23
CA LEU A 139 -6.09 -1.13 -18.57
C LEU A 139 -6.49 -0.03 -19.57
N PHE A 140 -6.08 1.22 -19.32
CA PHE A 140 -6.37 2.35 -20.21
C PHE A 140 -5.73 2.16 -21.59
N MET A 141 -4.51 1.63 -21.61
CA MET A 141 -3.79 1.27 -22.83
C MET A 141 -4.44 0.11 -23.58
N PHE A 142 -5.01 -0.86 -22.87
CA PHE A 142 -5.82 -1.91 -23.47
C PHE A 142 -7.05 -1.34 -24.17
N VAL A 143 -7.81 -0.47 -23.50
CA VAL A 143 -8.96 0.23 -24.09
C VAL A 143 -8.55 1.08 -25.29
N GLU A 144 -7.49 1.88 -25.16
CA GLU A 144 -6.99 2.74 -26.24
C GLU A 144 -6.61 1.91 -27.47
N ARG A 145 -5.93 0.78 -27.29
CA ARG A 145 -5.56 -0.12 -28.40
C ARG A 145 -6.78 -0.75 -29.08
N ARG A 146 -7.86 -1.02 -28.33
CA ARG A 146 -9.09 -1.59 -28.89
C ARG A 146 -9.90 -0.58 -29.71
N ILE A 147 -9.83 0.70 -29.36
CA ILE A 147 -10.60 1.77 -30.04
C ILE A 147 -9.78 2.41 -31.17
N GLU A 148 -8.53 2.79 -30.90
CA GLU A 148 -7.69 3.54 -31.85
C GLU A 148 -6.73 2.65 -32.66
N GLY A 149 -6.60 1.37 -32.30
CA GLY A 149 -5.71 0.40 -32.93
C GLY A 149 -4.30 0.31 -32.30
N ASP A 150 -3.44 -0.50 -32.91
CA ASP A 150 -2.06 -0.69 -32.41
C ASP A 150 -1.17 0.53 -32.68
N ARG A 151 0.09 0.50 -32.22
CA ARG A 151 1.08 1.59 -32.26
C ARG A 151 1.04 2.42 -33.55
N GLY A 152 1.14 1.79 -34.72
CA GLY A 152 1.18 2.50 -36.00
C GLY A 152 -0.10 3.26 -36.32
N ALA A 153 -1.27 2.67 -36.02
CA ALA A 153 -2.57 3.31 -36.22
C ALA A 153 -2.71 4.54 -35.32
N ARG A 154 -2.26 4.46 -34.07
CA ARG A 154 -2.31 5.58 -33.11
C ARG A 154 -1.37 6.72 -33.46
N ILE A 155 -0.14 6.42 -33.90
CA ILE A 155 0.79 7.44 -34.39
C ILE A 155 0.20 8.16 -35.62
N ARG A 156 -0.41 7.41 -36.55
CA ARG A 156 -1.08 7.99 -37.72
C ARG A 156 -2.29 8.83 -37.31
N LEU A 157 -3.10 8.36 -36.36
CA LEU A 157 -4.26 9.07 -35.84
C LEU A 157 -3.88 10.36 -35.09
N ASP A 158 -2.76 10.36 -34.36
CA ASP A 158 -2.21 11.56 -33.71
C ASP A 158 -1.85 12.63 -34.77
N LYS A 159 -1.18 12.23 -35.85
CA LYS A 159 -0.72 13.11 -36.95
C LYS A 159 -1.82 13.56 -37.92
N GLN A 160 -2.93 12.84 -38.01
CA GLN A 160 -4.04 13.15 -38.91
C GLN A 160 -4.74 14.47 -38.50
N PRO A 161 -5.25 15.30 -39.43
CA PRO A 161 -6.10 16.44 -39.09
C PRO A 161 -7.37 16.01 -38.34
N TRP A 162 -8.01 16.95 -37.66
CA TRP A 162 -9.29 16.70 -36.99
C TRP A 162 -10.38 16.40 -38.02
N ASN A 163 -10.78 15.13 -38.11
CA ASN A 163 -11.89 14.66 -38.92
C ASN A 163 -12.90 13.87 -38.06
N ARG A 164 -14.04 13.50 -38.66
CA ARG A 164 -15.12 12.78 -37.95
C ARG A 164 -14.63 11.47 -37.30
N ASP A 165 -13.82 10.68 -38.01
CA ASP A 165 -13.27 9.41 -37.49
C ASP A 165 -12.36 9.64 -36.27
N LYS A 166 -11.46 10.62 -36.34
CA LYS A 166 -10.58 10.99 -35.21
C LYS A 166 -11.40 11.48 -34.02
N ILE A 167 -12.38 12.35 -34.24
CA ILE A 167 -13.25 12.86 -33.16
C ILE A 167 -14.01 11.71 -32.50
N GLN A 168 -14.63 10.82 -33.28
CA GLN A 168 -15.38 9.67 -32.75
C GLN A 168 -14.48 8.73 -31.94
N LYS A 169 -13.32 8.35 -32.46
CA LYS A 169 -12.36 7.48 -31.75
C LYS A 169 -11.86 8.11 -30.45
N ARG A 170 -11.54 9.40 -30.46
CA ARG A 170 -11.10 10.12 -29.26
C ARG A 170 -12.22 10.24 -28.24
N ALA A 171 -13.40 10.68 -28.67
CA ALA A 171 -14.58 10.80 -27.81
C ALA A 171 -14.89 9.45 -27.15
N LEU A 172 -15.00 8.37 -27.93
CA LEU A 172 -15.28 7.04 -27.40
C LEU A 172 -14.22 6.59 -26.40
N LYS A 173 -12.93 6.75 -26.70
CA LYS A 173 -11.85 6.42 -25.76
C LYS A 173 -11.97 7.21 -24.47
N HIS A 174 -12.14 8.52 -24.54
CA HIS A 174 -12.23 9.37 -23.36
C HIS A 174 -13.50 9.08 -22.54
N SER A 175 -14.62 8.78 -23.18
CA SER A 175 -15.84 8.32 -22.50
C SER A 175 -15.60 7.02 -21.75
N VAL A 176 -14.98 6.00 -22.36
CA VAL A 176 -14.68 4.73 -21.68
C VAL A 176 -13.68 4.93 -20.54
N TRP A 177 -12.65 5.75 -20.72
CA TRP A 177 -11.71 6.09 -19.65
C TRP A 177 -12.39 6.79 -18.48
N LEU A 178 -13.31 7.73 -18.75
CA LEU A 178 -14.07 8.42 -17.71
C LEU A 178 -14.99 7.47 -16.95
N VAL A 179 -15.65 6.53 -17.64
CA VAL A 179 -16.46 5.49 -16.99
C VAL A 179 -15.59 4.62 -16.09
N ILE A 180 -14.44 4.14 -16.56
CA ILE A 180 -13.53 3.32 -15.73
C ILE A 180 -13.02 4.13 -14.53
N ALA A 181 -12.67 5.40 -14.74
CA ALA A 181 -12.21 6.27 -13.67
C ALA A 181 -13.32 6.55 -12.63
N LEU A 182 -14.57 6.73 -13.09
CA LEU A 182 -15.72 6.92 -12.22
C LEU A 182 -16.01 5.67 -11.39
N LEU A 183 -15.98 4.49 -12.02
CA LEU A 183 -16.11 3.22 -11.32
C LEU A 183 -14.98 3.04 -10.30
N THR A 184 -13.75 3.39 -10.65
CA THR A 184 -12.60 3.34 -9.73
C THR A 184 -12.82 4.25 -8.53
N GLY A 185 -13.15 5.53 -8.77
CA GLY A 185 -13.38 6.49 -7.70
C GLY A 185 -14.55 6.08 -6.79
N GLY A 186 -15.64 5.59 -7.38
CA GLY A 186 -16.79 5.06 -6.63
C GLY A 186 -16.44 3.85 -5.78
N ALA A 187 -15.75 2.86 -6.36
CA ALA A 187 -15.33 1.65 -5.65
C ALA A 187 -14.37 1.96 -4.49
N TRP A 188 -13.49 2.96 -4.61
CA TRP A 188 -12.67 3.39 -3.48
C TRP A 188 -13.52 3.85 -2.29
N ILE A 189 -14.58 4.63 -2.54
CA ILE A 189 -15.46 5.12 -1.48
C ILE A 189 -16.33 4.00 -0.89
N MET A 190 -16.61 2.94 -1.65
CA MET A 190 -17.26 1.73 -1.12
C MET A 190 -16.45 1.04 -0.01
N TYR A 191 -15.15 1.30 0.13
CA TYR A 191 -14.37 0.81 1.28
C TYR A 191 -14.59 1.61 2.57
N PHE A 192 -15.23 2.79 2.49
CA PHE A 192 -15.47 3.69 3.63
C PHE A 192 -16.96 3.90 3.91
N THR A 193 -17.83 3.46 3.01
CA THR A 193 -19.28 3.57 3.12
C THR A 193 -19.89 2.30 2.55
N ASP A 194 -20.92 1.76 3.19
CA ASP A 194 -21.59 0.53 2.78
C ASP A 194 -21.90 0.53 1.27
N ALA A 195 -21.39 -0.48 0.55
CA ALA A 195 -21.38 -0.48 -0.91
C ALA A 195 -22.77 -0.48 -1.55
N PRO A 196 -23.74 -1.32 -1.12
CA PRO A 196 -25.12 -1.26 -1.63
C PRO A 196 -25.80 0.09 -1.37
N THR A 197 -25.63 0.64 -0.16
CA THR A 197 -26.20 1.94 0.23
C THR A 197 -25.61 3.07 -0.59
N LEU A 198 -24.28 3.10 -0.75
CA LEU A 198 -23.57 4.08 -1.55
C LEU A 198 -24.00 4.01 -3.01
N ALA A 199 -24.07 2.81 -3.60
CA ALA A 199 -24.50 2.65 -4.98
C ALA A 199 -25.90 3.22 -5.20
N ARG A 200 -26.85 2.93 -4.31
CA ARG A 200 -28.22 3.48 -4.40
C ARG A 200 -28.22 5.00 -4.25
N THR A 201 -27.68 5.52 -3.15
CA THR A 201 -27.72 6.95 -2.80
C THR A 201 -26.96 7.84 -3.79
N PHE A 202 -25.90 7.31 -4.41
CA PHE A 202 -25.16 8.02 -5.45
C PHE A 202 -25.98 8.20 -6.72
N PHE A 203 -26.72 7.17 -7.18
CA PHE A 203 -27.55 7.27 -8.38
C PHE A 203 -28.89 7.98 -8.14
N THR A 204 -29.40 8.01 -6.91
CA THR A 204 -30.62 8.78 -6.55
C THR A 204 -30.36 10.26 -6.29
N GLY A 205 -29.11 10.71 -6.23
CA GLY A 205 -28.78 12.10 -5.92
C GLY A 205 -28.74 12.42 -4.41
N GLU A 206 -28.90 11.42 -3.55
CA GLU A 206 -29.07 11.57 -2.09
C GLU A 206 -27.76 11.44 -1.31
N ALA A 207 -26.66 11.04 -1.95
CA ALA A 207 -25.36 10.93 -1.29
C ALA A 207 -24.87 12.29 -0.74
N GLY A 208 -24.12 12.26 0.38
CA GLY A 208 -23.58 13.48 0.98
C GLY A 208 -22.58 14.20 0.05
N PRO A 209 -22.41 15.53 0.18
CA PRO A 209 -21.51 16.32 -0.68
C PRO A 209 -20.06 15.84 -0.63
N VAL A 210 -19.62 15.34 0.54
CA VAL A 210 -18.28 14.76 0.74
C VAL A 210 -18.07 13.52 -0.14
N VAL A 211 -19.09 12.67 -0.31
CA VAL A 211 -19.02 11.48 -1.15
C VAL A 211 -18.81 11.89 -2.61
N TYR A 212 -19.63 12.80 -3.15
CA TYR A 212 -19.46 13.29 -4.52
C TYR A 212 -18.11 13.94 -4.74
N PHE A 213 -17.63 14.74 -3.78
CA PHE A 213 -16.31 15.35 -3.85
C PHE A 213 -15.20 14.31 -4.00
N PHE A 214 -15.15 13.31 -3.11
CA PHE A 214 -14.10 12.30 -3.17
C PHE A 214 -14.23 11.35 -4.36
N VAL A 215 -15.44 10.95 -4.75
CA VAL A 215 -15.66 10.20 -6.00
C VAL A 215 -15.13 11.01 -7.19
N GLY A 216 -15.45 12.31 -7.28
CA GLY A 216 -14.94 13.20 -8.31
C GLY A 216 -13.42 13.36 -8.30
N LEU A 217 -12.82 13.52 -7.11
CA LEU A 217 -11.37 13.64 -6.92
C LEU A 217 -10.64 12.37 -7.38
N PHE A 218 -11.09 11.19 -6.95
CA PHE A 218 -10.48 9.91 -7.34
C PHE A 218 -10.73 9.58 -8.82
N THR A 219 -11.87 9.99 -9.36
CA THR A 219 -12.16 9.90 -10.80
C THR A 219 -11.18 10.77 -11.60
N LEU A 220 -11.06 12.04 -11.24
CA LEU A 220 -10.19 12.99 -11.93
C LEU A 220 -8.73 12.54 -11.85
N THR A 221 -8.25 12.17 -10.67
CA THR A 221 -6.86 11.72 -10.49
C THR A 221 -6.60 10.43 -11.25
N THR A 222 -7.49 9.43 -11.23
CA THR A 222 -7.34 8.21 -12.03
C THR A 222 -7.28 8.52 -13.52
N TYR A 223 -8.18 9.36 -14.01
CA TYR A 223 -8.22 9.77 -15.42
C TYR A 223 -6.94 10.51 -15.84
N LEU A 224 -6.45 11.45 -15.03
CA LEU A 224 -5.24 12.22 -15.31
C LEU A 224 -3.98 11.36 -15.22
N LEU A 225 -3.82 10.59 -14.15
CA LEU A 225 -2.60 9.84 -13.87
C LEU A 225 -2.44 8.62 -14.78
N ALA A 226 -3.49 7.79 -14.92
CA ALA A 226 -3.43 6.60 -15.78
C ALA A 226 -3.63 6.94 -17.26
N GLY A 227 -4.49 7.93 -17.57
CA GLY A 227 -4.82 8.28 -18.95
C GLY A 227 -3.81 9.21 -19.60
N HIS A 228 -3.29 10.21 -18.89
CA HIS A 228 -2.43 11.25 -19.46
C HIS A 228 -0.99 11.17 -18.98
N ALA A 229 -0.73 11.21 -17.68
CA ALA A 229 0.63 11.27 -17.14
C ALA A 229 1.41 9.97 -17.39
N ARG A 230 0.79 8.79 -17.20
CA ARG A 230 1.33 7.46 -17.55
C ARG A 230 2.77 7.26 -17.06
N GLU A 231 3.72 7.15 -17.98
CA GLU A 231 5.14 6.94 -17.71
C GLU A 231 5.78 8.08 -16.92
N GLN A 232 5.25 9.30 -17.04
CA GLN A 232 5.73 10.47 -16.30
C GLN A 232 5.55 10.28 -14.79
N VAL A 233 4.51 9.57 -14.36
CA VAL A 233 4.31 9.24 -12.94
C VAL A 233 5.45 8.36 -12.46
N CYS A 234 5.77 7.30 -13.20
CA CYS A 234 6.85 6.39 -12.84
C CYS A 234 8.23 7.07 -12.89
N THR A 235 8.50 7.93 -13.88
CA THR A 235 9.81 8.56 -14.07
C THR A 235 10.06 9.71 -13.10
N TYR A 236 9.06 10.58 -12.88
CA TYR A 236 9.28 11.87 -12.20
C TYR A 236 8.58 11.97 -10.84
N MET A 237 7.36 11.45 -10.69
CA MET A 237 6.57 11.61 -9.46
C MET A 237 6.84 10.52 -8.43
N CYS A 238 7.03 9.28 -8.89
CA CYS A 238 7.13 8.12 -8.03
C CYS A 238 8.52 8.04 -7.37
N PRO A 239 8.62 7.97 -6.04
CA PRO A 239 9.91 7.78 -5.37
C PRO A 239 10.39 6.32 -5.46
N TRP A 240 9.47 5.38 -5.72
CA TRP A 240 9.74 3.94 -5.66
C TRP A 240 10.84 3.44 -6.59
N PRO A 241 10.99 3.89 -7.85
CA PRO A 241 12.10 3.43 -8.68
C PRO A 241 13.47 3.71 -8.06
N ARG A 242 13.62 4.85 -7.37
CA ARG A 242 14.85 5.23 -6.65
C ARG A 242 15.09 4.33 -5.44
N ILE A 243 14.08 4.16 -4.61
CA ILE A 243 14.16 3.28 -3.43
C ILE A 243 14.41 1.83 -3.84
N GLN A 244 13.73 1.33 -4.87
CA GLN A 244 13.91 -0.05 -5.31
C GLN A 244 15.27 -0.28 -5.95
N ALA A 245 15.84 0.70 -6.66
CA ALA A 245 17.18 0.56 -7.22
C ALA A 245 18.26 0.37 -6.15
N SER A 246 18.15 1.05 -5.00
CA SER A 246 19.10 0.86 -3.90
C SER A 246 18.93 -0.47 -3.16
N LEU A 247 17.79 -1.14 -3.32
CA LEU A 247 17.53 -2.46 -2.74
C LEU A 247 18.02 -3.63 -3.60
N LEU A 248 18.36 -3.37 -4.86
CA LEU A 248 18.94 -4.38 -5.75
C LEU A 248 20.35 -4.78 -5.29
N ASP A 249 20.73 -6.01 -5.63
CA ASP A 249 22.07 -6.57 -5.48
C ASP A 249 22.39 -7.44 -6.71
N GLU A 250 23.65 -7.92 -6.82
CA GLU A 250 24.11 -8.73 -7.96
C GLU A 250 23.34 -10.06 -8.13
N GLU A 251 22.60 -10.48 -7.11
CA GLU A 251 21.77 -11.69 -7.07
C GLU A 251 20.29 -11.41 -7.42
N SER A 252 19.90 -10.13 -7.46
CA SER A 252 18.53 -9.70 -7.74
C SER A 252 18.18 -10.04 -9.17
N ARG A 253 17.07 -10.74 -9.37
CA ARG A 253 16.63 -11.15 -10.71
C ARG A 253 15.85 -10.03 -11.36
N ILE A 254 16.47 -9.38 -12.34
CA ILE A 254 15.90 -8.26 -13.08
C ILE A 254 15.72 -8.63 -14.55
N VAL A 255 14.84 -7.89 -15.24
CA VAL A 255 14.75 -7.99 -16.70
C VAL A 255 16.07 -7.47 -17.28
N THR A 256 16.76 -8.31 -18.03
CA THR A 256 18.10 -8.02 -18.56
C THR A 256 18.25 -8.49 -20.00
N TYR A 257 19.08 -7.77 -20.76
CA TYR A 257 19.52 -8.16 -22.09
C TYR A 257 20.84 -8.92 -21.98
N GLN A 258 20.94 -10.09 -22.64
CA GLN A 258 22.13 -10.91 -22.60
C GLN A 258 23.21 -10.37 -23.54
N THR A 259 24.00 -9.41 -23.07
CA THR A 259 25.07 -8.77 -23.86
C THR A 259 26.05 -9.78 -24.44
N TRP A 260 26.45 -10.80 -23.67
CA TRP A 260 27.37 -11.85 -24.10
C TRP A 260 26.88 -12.68 -25.30
N ARG A 261 25.56 -12.70 -25.55
CA ARG A 261 24.94 -13.45 -26.65
C ARG A 261 24.46 -12.52 -27.77
N GLY A 262 24.02 -11.33 -27.41
CA GLY A 262 23.38 -10.38 -28.31
C GLY A 262 24.36 -9.49 -29.08
N GLU A 263 25.58 -9.29 -28.56
CA GLU A 263 26.57 -8.39 -29.15
C GLU A 263 27.72 -9.14 -29.87
N PRO A 264 28.30 -8.58 -30.95
CA PRO A 264 27.95 -7.30 -31.57
C PRO A 264 26.64 -7.41 -32.36
N ARG A 265 25.68 -6.53 -32.04
CA ARG A 265 24.38 -6.49 -32.72
C ARG A 265 24.52 -5.86 -34.11
N LYS A 266 23.82 -6.42 -35.08
CA LYS A 266 23.79 -5.91 -36.47
C LYS A 266 22.37 -5.99 -37.03
N PRO A 267 21.92 -5.08 -37.90
CA PRO A 267 20.67 -5.26 -38.64
C PRO A 267 20.64 -6.58 -39.41
N LEU A 268 19.47 -7.19 -39.57
CA LEU A 268 19.33 -8.39 -40.40
C LEU A 268 19.37 -8.03 -41.88
N LYS A 269 20.34 -8.54 -42.63
CA LYS A 269 20.38 -8.47 -44.10
C LYS A 269 20.02 -9.82 -44.70
N ARG A 270 19.37 -9.82 -45.87
CA ARG A 270 19.08 -11.07 -46.61
C ARG A 270 20.40 -11.70 -47.06
N ASN A 271 20.56 -13.00 -46.83
CA ASN A 271 21.71 -13.82 -47.22
C ASN A 271 23.05 -13.45 -46.57
N GLU A 272 23.04 -12.88 -45.37
CA GLU A 272 24.26 -12.67 -44.58
C GLU A 272 24.48 -13.86 -43.66
N ASP A 273 25.69 -14.44 -43.69
CA ASP A 273 26.08 -15.51 -42.77
C ASP A 273 26.07 -15.03 -41.31
N TRP A 274 25.74 -15.93 -40.38
CA TRP A 274 25.64 -15.60 -38.96
C TRP A 274 26.99 -15.61 -38.23
N ASP A 275 28.08 -15.49 -38.99
CA ASP A 275 29.42 -15.44 -38.45
C ASP A 275 29.76 -14.04 -37.95
N GLN A 276 30.43 -13.96 -36.79
CA GLN A 276 30.91 -12.71 -36.19
C GLN A 276 29.80 -11.68 -35.88
N ARG A 277 28.63 -12.14 -35.47
CA ARG A 277 27.53 -11.30 -34.94
C ARG A 277 26.84 -11.98 -33.76
N GLY A 278 26.27 -11.17 -32.87
CA GLY A 278 25.38 -11.66 -31.84
C GLY A 278 23.98 -11.99 -32.37
N ASP A 279 23.15 -12.54 -31.47
CA ASP A 279 21.75 -12.87 -31.72
C ASP A 279 20.87 -11.63 -31.97
N CYS A 280 21.27 -10.45 -31.50
CA CYS A 280 20.46 -9.24 -31.63
C CYS A 280 20.53 -8.67 -33.05
N ILE A 281 19.37 -8.63 -33.71
CA ILE A 281 19.25 -8.08 -35.08
C ILE A 281 18.93 -6.58 -35.13
N ASP A 282 19.08 -5.86 -34.02
CA ASP A 282 18.74 -4.43 -33.85
C ASP A 282 17.34 -4.00 -34.36
N CYS A 283 16.33 -4.87 -34.26
CA CYS A 283 14.97 -4.59 -34.74
C CYS A 283 14.18 -3.54 -33.93
N LYS A 284 14.70 -3.11 -32.78
CA LYS A 284 14.03 -2.23 -31.80
C LYS A 284 12.64 -2.70 -31.33
N ALA A 285 12.29 -3.98 -31.49
CA ALA A 285 10.99 -4.51 -31.06
C ALA A 285 10.78 -4.39 -29.53
N CYS A 286 11.84 -4.62 -28.75
CA CYS A 286 11.85 -4.43 -27.30
C CYS A 286 11.52 -2.99 -26.88
N VAL A 287 12.05 -1.99 -27.59
CA VAL A 287 11.77 -0.56 -27.37
C VAL A 287 10.32 -0.23 -27.74
N ALA A 288 9.84 -0.79 -28.86
CA ALA A 288 8.50 -0.54 -29.37
C ALA A 288 7.38 -0.99 -28.43
N VAL A 289 7.60 -2.04 -27.64
CA VAL A 289 6.62 -2.57 -26.65
C VAL A 289 6.79 -1.97 -25.26
N CYS A 290 7.87 -1.25 -25.01
CA CYS A 290 8.18 -0.71 -23.70
C CYS A 290 7.18 0.38 -23.30
N PRO A 291 6.46 0.25 -22.15
CA PRO A 291 5.53 1.27 -21.69
C PRO A 291 6.20 2.58 -21.28
N THR A 292 7.49 2.54 -20.93
CA THR A 292 8.27 3.73 -20.55
C THR A 292 9.22 4.21 -21.65
N GLY A 293 9.23 3.55 -22.81
CA GLY A 293 9.99 3.99 -23.98
C GLY A 293 11.50 3.77 -23.91
N ILE A 294 12.01 3.06 -22.90
CA ILE A 294 13.44 2.77 -22.75
C ILE A 294 13.97 1.68 -23.70
N ASP A 295 15.28 1.66 -23.90
CA ASP A 295 16.02 0.62 -24.62
C ASP A 295 16.76 -0.29 -23.64
N ILE A 296 16.18 -1.45 -23.34
CA ILE A 296 16.70 -2.42 -22.36
C ILE A 296 18.12 -2.93 -22.65
N ARG A 297 18.67 -2.66 -23.84
CA ARG A 297 20.04 -3.03 -24.20
C ARG A 297 21.08 -2.06 -23.67
N ASP A 298 20.66 -0.90 -23.19
CA ASP A 298 21.53 0.08 -22.53
C ASP A 298 21.73 -0.25 -21.03
N GLY A 299 21.21 -1.40 -20.58
CA GLY A 299 21.35 -1.90 -19.22
C GLY A 299 20.19 -1.50 -18.31
N LEU A 300 20.46 -1.46 -17.00
CA LEU A 300 19.45 -1.13 -16.00
C LEU A 300 19.17 0.38 -15.98
N GLN A 301 17.95 0.75 -16.34
CA GLN A 301 17.47 2.13 -16.37
C GLN A 301 16.43 2.39 -15.29
N MET A 302 16.42 3.60 -14.73
CA MET A 302 15.56 3.96 -13.61
C MET A 302 14.07 4.02 -13.99
N GLU A 303 13.77 4.16 -15.26
CA GLU A 303 12.42 4.18 -15.83
C GLU A 303 11.90 2.76 -16.11
N CYS A 304 12.74 1.72 -16.05
CA CYS A 304 12.30 0.35 -16.26
C CYS A 304 11.36 -0.07 -15.13
N ILE A 305 10.10 -0.38 -15.43
CA ILE A 305 9.14 -0.88 -14.44
C ILE A 305 9.22 -2.40 -14.24
N GLY A 306 10.10 -3.13 -14.92
CA GLY A 306 10.25 -4.58 -14.74
C GLY A 306 9.04 -5.41 -15.21
N CYS A 307 8.30 -4.96 -16.22
CA CYS A 307 7.07 -5.63 -16.69
C CYS A 307 7.28 -6.78 -17.69
N SER A 308 8.51 -7.07 -18.08
CA SER A 308 8.90 -8.20 -18.95
C SER A 308 8.28 -8.27 -20.35
N LEU A 309 7.55 -7.26 -20.81
CA LEU A 309 6.93 -7.26 -22.15
C LEU A 309 7.97 -7.29 -23.30
N CYS A 310 9.18 -6.75 -23.05
CA CYS A 310 10.30 -6.81 -23.98
C CYS A 310 10.82 -8.25 -24.20
N ILE A 311 10.65 -9.15 -23.23
CA ILE A 311 11.00 -10.57 -23.37
C ILE A 311 10.12 -11.23 -24.42
N ASP A 312 8.80 -11.08 -24.30
CA ASP A 312 7.85 -11.67 -25.25
C ASP A 312 8.07 -11.13 -26.67
N ALA A 313 8.26 -9.81 -26.81
CA ALA A 313 8.50 -9.18 -28.11
C ALA A 313 9.82 -9.63 -28.75
N CYS A 314 10.85 -9.84 -27.93
CA CYS A 314 12.13 -10.35 -28.42
C CYS A 314 12.00 -11.82 -28.83
N ASN A 315 11.33 -12.65 -28.04
CA ASN A 315 11.11 -14.06 -28.35
C ASN A 315 10.33 -14.23 -29.67
N GLU A 316 9.32 -13.40 -29.93
CA GLU A 316 8.59 -13.40 -31.21
C GLU A 316 9.54 -13.14 -32.40
N VAL A 317 10.53 -12.26 -32.24
CA VAL A 317 11.55 -12.00 -33.26
C VAL A 317 12.52 -13.18 -33.38
N MET A 318 13.01 -13.71 -32.24
CA MET A 318 13.94 -14.85 -32.20
C MET A 318 13.35 -16.07 -32.89
N ASP A 319 12.06 -16.35 -32.67
CA ASP A 319 11.34 -17.45 -33.32
C ASP A 319 11.31 -17.28 -34.85
N ARG A 320 11.05 -16.07 -35.35
CA ARG A 320 10.99 -15.79 -36.80
C ARG A 320 12.33 -15.93 -37.50
N ILE A 321 13.42 -15.64 -36.79
CA ILE A 321 14.79 -15.78 -37.31
C ILE A 321 15.42 -17.13 -36.94
N HIS A 322 14.65 -18.04 -36.34
CA HIS A 322 15.09 -19.37 -35.92
C HIS A 322 16.31 -19.36 -34.99
N ARG A 323 16.33 -18.44 -34.02
CA ARG A 323 17.37 -18.34 -32.99
C ARG A 323 16.81 -18.67 -31.61
N PRO A 324 17.67 -19.10 -30.65
CA PRO A 324 17.22 -19.42 -29.31
C PRO A 324 16.48 -18.26 -28.63
N ARG A 325 15.39 -18.57 -27.93
CA ARG A 325 14.62 -17.59 -27.13
C ARG A 325 15.46 -17.03 -25.97
N GLU A 326 14.89 -16.09 -25.24
CA GLU A 326 15.44 -15.51 -24.00
C GLU A 326 16.71 -14.68 -24.22
N LEU A 327 16.79 -13.95 -25.34
CA LEU A 327 17.87 -12.96 -25.56
C LEU A 327 17.73 -11.80 -24.58
N ILE A 328 16.49 -11.41 -24.30
CA ILE A 328 16.11 -10.66 -23.11
C ILE A 328 15.44 -11.66 -22.18
N THR A 329 15.83 -11.69 -20.91
CA THR A 329 15.31 -12.62 -19.92
C THR A 329 15.24 -12.00 -18.53
N VAL A 330 14.75 -12.73 -17.53
CA VAL A 330 14.87 -12.37 -16.12
C VAL A 330 16.08 -13.11 -15.54
N ASP A 331 17.14 -12.38 -15.23
CA ASP A 331 18.37 -12.96 -14.68
C ASP A 331 19.06 -12.02 -13.69
N SER A 332 20.02 -12.54 -12.93
CA SER A 332 20.86 -11.73 -12.04
C SER A 332 22.17 -11.34 -12.71
N GLU A 333 22.79 -10.26 -12.24
CA GLU A 333 24.08 -9.81 -12.77
C GLU A 333 25.18 -10.88 -12.60
N ARG A 334 25.20 -11.56 -11.45
CA ARG A 334 26.10 -12.69 -11.21
C ARG A 334 25.93 -13.79 -12.25
N SER A 335 24.69 -14.17 -12.55
CA SER A 335 24.40 -15.22 -13.54
C SER A 335 24.76 -14.79 -14.96
N GLN A 336 24.59 -13.51 -15.31
CA GLN A 336 25.05 -12.96 -16.58
C GLN A 336 26.58 -13.03 -16.73
N ARG A 337 27.33 -12.60 -15.70
CA ARG A 337 28.80 -12.69 -15.69
C ARG A 337 29.30 -14.13 -15.82
N ALA A 338 28.66 -15.08 -15.15
CA ALA A 338 29.02 -16.51 -15.26
C ALA A 338 28.75 -17.06 -16.67
N ARG A 339 27.57 -16.78 -17.25
CA ARG A 339 27.21 -17.25 -18.60
C ARG A 339 28.11 -16.68 -19.69
N ALA A 340 28.58 -15.45 -19.52
CA ALA A 340 29.51 -14.80 -20.46
C ALA A 340 30.82 -15.57 -20.64
N VAL A 341 31.25 -16.34 -19.63
CA VAL A 341 32.47 -17.19 -19.67
C VAL A 341 32.13 -18.68 -19.80
N GLY A 342 30.89 -19.02 -20.19
CA GLY A 342 30.44 -20.40 -20.38
C GLY A 342 30.13 -21.16 -19.09
N LEU A 343 30.06 -20.48 -17.94
CA LEU A 343 29.73 -21.09 -16.65
C LEU A 343 28.23 -20.95 -16.34
N SER A 344 27.72 -21.86 -15.52
CA SER A 344 26.37 -21.75 -14.96
C SER A 344 26.44 -21.25 -13.52
N ALA A 345 25.58 -20.28 -13.18
CA ALA A 345 25.39 -19.83 -11.80
C ALA A 345 23.90 -19.95 -11.45
N PRO A 346 23.52 -20.95 -10.63
CA PRO A 346 22.14 -21.10 -10.21
C PRO A 346 21.71 -19.93 -9.31
N PRO A 347 20.41 -19.60 -9.27
CA PRO A 347 19.91 -18.49 -8.48
C PRO A 347 20.13 -18.69 -6.99
N ARG A 348 20.69 -17.69 -6.32
CA ARG A 348 20.89 -17.69 -4.88
C ARG A 348 19.79 -16.89 -4.18
N TYR A 349 18.66 -17.55 -3.92
CA TYR A 349 17.55 -16.94 -3.18
C TYR A 349 17.85 -16.75 -1.70
N VAL A 350 18.57 -17.68 -1.07
CA VAL A 350 18.92 -17.62 0.35
C VAL A 350 20.29 -16.96 0.52
N ARG A 351 20.28 -15.74 1.07
CA ARG A 351 21.46 -14.92 1.35
C ARG A 351 21.22 -14.00 2.56
N PRO A 352 22.28 -13.46 3.20
CA PRO A 352 22.15 -12.70 4.44
C PRO A 352 21.06 -11.62 4.40
N ARG A 353 21.01 -10.81 3.34
CA ARG A 353 19.98 -9.76 3.14
C ARG A 353 18.55 -10.33 3.15
N THR A 354 18.30 -11.39 2.39
CA THR A 354 16.96 -12.01 2.32
C THR A 354 16.56 -12.70 3.62
N ILE A 355 17.54 -13.27 4.34
CA ILE A 355 17.31 -13.88 5.66
C ILE A 355 16.89 -12.81 6.66
N VAL A 356 17.57 -11.66 6.68
CA VAL A 356 17.20 -10.53 7.55
C VAL A 356 15.75 -10.10 7.32
N TYR A 357 15.33 -9.94 6.05
CA TYR A 357 13.93 -9.59 5.77
C TYR A 357 12.94 -10.68 6.18
N VAL A 358 13.22 -11.95 5.87
CA VAL A 358 12.34 -13.06 6.24
C VAL A 358 12.21 -13.18 7.76
N VAL A 359 13.32 -13.07 8.50
CA VAL A 359 13.32 -13.11 9.97
C VAL A 359 12.57 -11.91 10.54
N ALA A 360 12.79 -10.70 10.02
CA ALA A 360 12.06 -9.51 10.48
C ALA A 360 10.54 -9.64 10.24
N ILE A 361 10.13 -10.13 9.07
CA ILE A 361 8.72 -10.40 8.73
C ILE A 361 8.15 -11.46 9.67
N ALA A 362 8.87 -12.56 9.90
CA ALA A 362 8.42 -13.66 10.76
C ALA A 362 8.29 -13.21 12.22
N LEU A 363 9.27 -12.47 12.75
CA LEU A 363 9.25 -11.94 14.11
C LEU A 363 8.11 -10.94 14.31
N LEU A 364 7.95 -9.97 13.41
CA LEU A 364 6.88 -8.99 13.50
C LEU A 364 5.51 -9.65 13.33
N GLY A 365 5.38 -10.59 12.39
CA GLY A 365 4.15 -11.35 12.19
C GLY A 365 3.80 -12.18 13.43
N ALA A 366 4.77 -12.87 14.04
CA ALA A 366 4.56 -13.62 15.28
C ALA A 366 4.17 -12.71 16.44
N LEU A 367 4.81 -11.54 16.58
CA LEU A 367 4.47 -10.56 17.61
C LEU A 367 3.02 -10.06 17.44
N MET A 368 2.62 -9.73 16.21
CA MET A 368 1.26 -9.28 15.91
C MET A 368 0.23 -10.37 16.15
N LEU A 369 0.52 -11.61 15.73
CA LEU A 369 -0.35 -12.76 15.99
C LEU A 369 -0.48 -13.05 17.49
N GLY A 370 0.62 -12.96 18.24
CA GLY A 370 0.62 -13.08 19.70
C GLY A 370 -0.23 -11.99 20.35
N ALA A 371 -0.04 -10.73 19.96
CA ALA A 371 -0.85 -9.61 20.44
C ALA A 371 -2.35 -9.81 20.14
N LEU A 372 -2.68 -10.34 18.96
CA LEU A 372 -4.06 -10.64 18.57
C LEU A 372 -4.65 -11.80 19.39
N ALA A 373 -3.87 -12.84 19.65
CA ALA A 373 -4.30 -14.00 20.43
C ALA A 373 -4.48 -13.68 21.93
N LEU A 374 -3.67 -12.76 22.46
CA LEU A 374 -3.71 -12.29 23.86
C LEU A 374 -4.63 -11.07 24.04
N ARG A 375 -5.39 -10.70 23.02
CA ARG A 375 -6.23 -9.50 23.02
C ARG A 375 -7.37 -9.66 24.03
N SER A 376 -7.43 -8.77 25.01
CA SER A 376 -8.59 -8.66 25.89
C SER A 376 -9.77 -7.97 25.17
N ASN A 377 -10.96 -8.51 25.40
CA ASN A 377 -12.23 -8.04 24.84
C ASN A 377 -12.86 -6.93 25.69
N GLN A 378 -12.27 -6.58 26.83
CA GLN A 378 -12.82 -5.61 27.76
C GLN A 378 -11.73 -4.71 28.35
N GLY A 379 -12.10 -3.52 28.79
CA GLY A 379 -11.15 -2.60 29.39
C GLY A 379 -11.83 -1.48 30.15
N VAL A 380 -11.16 -0.96 31.16
CA VAL A 380 -11.70 0.12 31.99
C VAL A 380 -10.69 1.24 32.10
N THR A 381 -11.14 2.45 31.81
CA THR A 381 -10.36 3.66 32.02
C THR A 381 -11.06 4.52 33.06
N VAL A 382 -10.32 4.93 34.08
CA VAL A 382 -10.85 5.77 35.16
C VAL A 382 -10.35 7.19 34.98
N GLN A 383 -11.27 8.16 34.95
CA GLN A 383 -10.94 9.58 34.94
C GLN A 383 -11.39 10.22 36.25
N ASN A 384 -10.44 10.73 37.05
CA ASN A 384 -10.75 11.47 38.28
C ASN A 384 -11.27 12.89 37.94
N ASP A 385 -12.34 13.32 38.60
CA ASP A 385 -12.90 14.66 38.46
C ASP A 385 -11.91 15.72 39.00
N ARG A 386 -11.50 16.66 38.15
CA ARG A 386 -10.53 17.70 38.52
C ARG A 386 -11.13 18.86 39.30
N ASN A 387 -12.45 18.98 39.36
CA ASN A 387 -13.13 20.07 40.07
C ASN A 387 -14.55 19.65 40.52
N PRO A 388 -14.84 19.59 41.83
CA PRO A 388 -13.91 19.70 42.97
C PRO A 388 -13.06 18.42 43.13
N LEU A 389 -11.82 18.56 43.63
CA LEU A 389 -10.93 17.41 43.88
C LEU A 389 -11.46 16.45 44.95
N PHE A 390 -12.12 17.00 45.98
CA PHE A 390 -12.83 16.24 47.01
C PHE A 390 -13.94 17.12 47.60
N VAL A 391 -14.94 16.48 48.22
CA VAL A 391 -16.02 17.15 48.95
C VAL A 391 -16.16 16.53 50.32
N ARG A 392 -16.19 17.34 51.38
CA ARG A 392 -16.48 16.87 52.73
C ARG A 392 -18.00 16.84 52.94
N LEU A 393 -18.51 15.70 53.36
CA LEU A 393 -19.92 15.48 53.65
C LEU A 393 -20.26 15.93 55.08
N SER A 394 -21.55 16.11 55.37
CA SER A 394 -22.04 16.55 56.69
C SER A 394 -21.72 15.57 57.82
N ASN A 395 -21.55 14.28 57.50
CA ASN A 395 -21.14 13.23 58.42
C ASN A 395 -19.61 13.17 58.64
N GLY A 396 -18.84 14.04 57.98
CA GLY A 396 -17.38 14.10 58.07
C GLY A 396 -16.63 13.28 57.02
N ASP A 397 -17.33 12.43 56.27
CA ASP A 397 -16.74 11.60 55.21
C ASP A 397 -16.21 12.45 54.05
N ILE A 398 -15.23 11.90 53.32
CA ILE A 398 -14.63 12.54 52.16
C ILE A 398 -15.12 11.83 50.90
N ARG A 399 -15.64 12.61 49.94
CA ARG A 399 -16.14 12.12 48.65
C ARG A 399 -15.25 12.58 47.50
N ASN A 400 -14.81 11.64 46.67
CA ASN A 400 -14.15 11.91 45.39
C ASN A 400 -15.09 11.51 44.23
N GLY A 401 -15.05 12.26 43.13
CA GLY A 401 -15.81 11.99 41.91
C GLY A 401 -14.93 11.35 40.85
N TYR A 402 -15.45 10.33 40.18
CA TYR A 402 -14.78 9.64 39.08
C TYR A 402 -15.75 9.41 37.93
N THR A 403 -15.23 9.46 36.71
CA THR A 403 -15.91 8.99 35.51
C THR A 403 -15.25 7.69 35.07
N LEU A 404 -15.96 6.57 35.26
CA LEU A 404 -15.55 5.27 34.76
C LEU A 404 -15.98 5.15 33.30
N LYS A 405 -15.02 4.89 32.41
CA LYS A 405 -15.26 4.55 31.01
C LYS A 405 -15.03 3.06 30.83
N ILE A 406 -16.13 2.32 30.70
CA ILE A 406 -16.13 0.86 30.52
C ILE A 406 -16.21 0.59 29.03
N LEU A 407 -15.19 -0.06 28.48
CA LEU A 407 -15.13 -0.50 27.10
C LEU A 407 -15.63 -1.94 27.00
N ASN A 408 -16.77 -2.13 26.33
CA ASN A 408 -17.30 -3.44 25.98
C ASN A 408 -17.12 -3.66 24.48
N LYS A 409 -16.20 -4.54 24.10
CA LYS A 409 -15.97 -4.90 22.68
C LYS A 409 -16.86 -6.05 22.19
N LEU A 410 -17.75 -6.58 23.05
CA LEU A 410 -18.67 -7.64 22.68
C LEU A 410 -19.96 -7.08 22.09
N ASN A 411 -20.64 -7.91 21.30
CA ASN A 411 -21.89 -7.57 20.61
C ASN A 411 -23.13 -7.67 21.52
N GLU A 412 -22.95 -7.94 22.81
CA GLU A 412 -24.02 -8.07 23.80
C GLU A 412 -23.77 -7.15 25.02
N PRO A 413 -24.83 -6.66 25.68
CA PRO A 413 -24.68 -5.90 26.91
C PRO A 413 -24.01 -6.77 27.98
N ARG A 414 -23.09 -6.17 28.73
CA ARG A 414 -22.36 -6.84 29.82
C ARG A 414 -22.55 -6.10 31.12
N ARG A 415 -22.61 -6.86 32.22
CA ARG A 415 -22.70 -6.34 33.58
C ARG A 415 -21.35 -6.50 34.25
N PHE A 416 -20.85 -5.40 34.78
CA PHE A 416 -19.55 -5.34 35.43
C PHE A 416 -19.75 -4.98 36.89
N ASP A 417 -19.24 -5.82 37.77
CA ASP A 417 -19.12 -5.53 39.19
C ASP A 417 -17.88 -4.67 39.43
N VAL A 418 -18.10 -3.44 39.90
CA VAL A 418 -17.05 -2.49 40.26
C VAL A 418 -16.80 -2.58 41.76
N THR A 419 -15.54 -2.74 42.14
CA THR A 419 -15.06 -2.64 43.52
C THR A 419 -13.86 -1.70 43.61
N THR A 420 -13.52 -1.28 44.82
CA THR A 420 -12.36 -0.42 45.08
C THR A 420 -11.42 -1.04 46.09
N GLU A 421 -10.12 -0.94 45.84
CA GLU A 421 -9.04 -1.38 46.73
C GLU A 421 -8.11 -0.21 47.06
N GLY A 422 -7.44 -0.27 48.22
CA GLY A 422 -6.41 0.70 48.63
C GLY A 422 -6.85 1.70 49.71
N ILE A 423 -8.15 1.87 49.95
CA ILE A 423 -8.69 2.75 51.00
C ILE A 423 -9.63 1.94 51.90
N GLU A 424 -9.32 1.86 53.19
CA GLU A 424 -10.12 1.12 54.17
C GLU A 424 -11.47 1.83 54.42
N GLY A 425 -12.56 1.05 54.41
CA GLY A 425 -13.92 1.55 54.57
C GLY A 425 -14.45 2.37 53.38
N ALA A 426 -13.76 2.35 52.23
CA ALA A 426 -14.24 3.01 51.03
C ALA A 426 -15.48 2.32 50.46
N ARG A 427 -16.52 3.11 50.20
CA ARG A 427 -17.77 2.69 49.56
C ARG A 427 -18.00 3.50 48.31
N LEU A 428 -18.59 2.87 47.30
CA LEU A 428 -18.87 3.49 46.02
C LEU A 428 -20.36 3.51 45.69
N PHE A 429 -20.77 4.49 44.88
CA PHE A 429 -22.14 4.57 44.36
C PHE A 429 -22.19 5.34 43.04
N ALA A 430 -23.16 4.97 42.19
CA ALA A 430 -23.53 5.74 41.01
C ALA A 430 -24.50 6.88 41.36
N GLN A 431 -24.67 7.83 40.45
CA GLN A 431 -25.62 8.93 40.61
C GLN A 431 -27.03 8.42 40.96
N GLY A 432 -27.54 8.82 42.13
CA GLY A 432 -28.86 8.40 42.64
C GLY A 432 -28.89 7.08 43.44
N GLY A 433 -27.75 6.40 43.58
CA GLY A 433 -27.60 5.18 44.39
C GLY A 433 -27.10 5.43 45.81
N ALA A 434 -27.24 4.42 46.68
CA ALA A 434 -26.68 4.42 48.03
C ALA A 434 -25.24 3.88 48.05
N PRO A 435 -24.36 4.32 48.97
CA PRO A 435 -23.00 3.81 49.11
C PRO A 435 -22.97 2.32 49.44
N ALA A 436 -22.24 1.53 48.65
CA ALA A 436 -22.04 0.10 48.83
C ALA A 436 -20.59 -0.32 48.53
N ASP A 437 -20.19 -1.52 48.96
CA ASP A 437 -18.85 -2.06 48.68
C ASP A 437 -18.68 -2.53 47.23
N ARG A 438 -19.81 -2.72 46.54
CA ARG A 438 -19.89 -3.18 45.16
C ARG A 438 -20.95 -2.39 44.40
N LEU A 439 -20.63 -2.03 43.17
CA LEU A 439 -21.55 -1.34 42.25
C LEU A 439 -21.58 -2.09 40.92
N THR A 440 -22.75 -2.59 40.54
CA THR A 440 -22.93 -3.20 39.22
C THR A 440 -23.25 -2.11 38.18
N LEU A 441 -22.47 -2.06 37.11
CA LEU A 441 -22.68 -1.17 35.98
C LEU A 441 -22.95 -1.98 34.71
N GLU A 442 -23.98 -1.59 33.98
CA GLU A 442 -24.27 -2.17 32.67
C GLU A 442 -23.55 -1.38 31.58
N ALA A 443 -22.74 -2.07 30.78
CA ALA A 443 -22.07 -1.49 29.62
C ALA A 443 -22.79 -1.89 28.34
N ALA A 444 -23.19 -0.90 27.56
CA ALA A 444 -23.77 -1.09 26.24
C ALA A 444 -22.86 -1.96 25.35
N PRO A 445 -23.44 -2.81 24.48
CA PRO A 445 -22.65 -3.55 23.50
C PRO A 445 -21.89 -2.58 22.61
N ASN A 446 -20.76 -3.03 22.07
CA ASN A 446 -20.10 -2.30 21.00
C ASN A 446 -19.80 -0.83 21.33
N GLY A 447 -19.35 -0.53 22.55
CA GLY A 447 -19.16 0.86 22.91
C GLY A 447 -18.39 1.11 24.19
N VAL A 448 -18.27 2.40 24.48
CA VAL A 448 -17.75 2.90 25.74
C VAL A 448 -18.91 3.45 26.53
N THR A 449 -19.21 2.86 27.67
CA THR A 449 -20.21 3.38 28.61
C THR A 449 -19.50 4.23 29.65
N ALA A 450 -19.91 5.50 29.75
CA ALA A 450 -19.39 6.42 30.76
C ALA A 450 -20.36 6.45 31.95
N ALA A 451 -19.89 6.05 33.13
CA ALA A 451 -20.64 6.08 34.37
C ALA A 451 -19.95 7.01 35.37
N LYS A 452 -20.72 7.94 35.94
CA LYS A 452 -20.22 8.79 37.02
C LYS A 452 -20.37 8.06 38.35
N VAL A 453 -19.24 7.80 39.00
CA VAL A 453 -19.13 7.04 40.25
C VAL A 453 -18.48 7.91 41.30
N TYR A 454 -19.02 7.87 42.50
CA TYR A 454 -18.47 8.54 43.66
C TYR A 454 -17.91 7.52 44.62
N VAL A 455 -16.73 7.80 45.16
CA VAL A 455 -16.12 7.01 46.24
C VAL A 455 -16.15 7.85 47.49
N VAL A 456 -16.67 7.29 48.56
CA VAL A 456 -16.75 7.89 49.88
C VAL A 456 -15.97 7.04 50.85
N ALA A 457 -15.07 7.68 51.59
CA ALA A 457 -14.31 7.02 52.63
C ALA A 457 -14.43 7.81 53.95
N PRO A 458 -14.43 7.12 55.10
CA PRO A 458 -14.43 7.79 56.39
C PRO A 458 -13.19 8.68 56.54
N PRO A 459 -13.29 9.75 57.37
CA PRO A 459 -12.15 10.60 57.65
C PRO A 459 -11.10 9.81 58.42
N ASP A 460 -9.87 9.89 57.96
CA ASP A 460 -8.72 9.19 58.52
C ASP A 460 -7.57 10.21 58.63
N PRO A 461 -7.13 10.56 59.85
CA PRO A 461 -6.07 11.55 60.07
C PRO A 461 -4.69 11.06 59.62
N GLU A 462 -4.48 9.75 59.45
CA GLU A 462 -3.21 9.19 58.97
C GLU A 462 -3.15 9.08 57.44
N ARG A 463 -4.28 9.31 56.75
CA ARG A 463 -4.35 9.21 55.29
C ARG A 463 -3.63 10.39 54.63
N PRO A 464 -2.68 10.13 53.70
CA PRO A 464 -2.03 11.20 52.96
C PRO A 464 -3.04 11.99 52.12
N ALA A 465 -2.72 13.26 51.82
CA ALA A 465 -3.55 14.12 50.96
C ALA A 465 -3.84 13.50 49.58
N THR A 466 -2.98 12.58 49.14
CA THR A 466 -3.15 11.76 47.94
C THR A 466 -2.84 10.32 48.30
N ALA A 467 -3.84 9.46 48.27
CA ALA A 467 -3.71 8.03 48.51
C ALA A 467 -4.01 7.25 47.23
N ASP A 468 -3.35 6.12 47.03
CA ASP A 468 -3.59 5.27 45.87
C ASP A 468 -4.92 4.52 46.04
N LEU A 469 -5.71 4.51 44.97
CA LEU A 469 -7.01 3.83 44.90
C LEU A 469 -7.06 3.04 43.61
N THR A 470 -7.36 1.76 43.66
CA THR A 470 -7.52 0.92 42.47
C THR A 470 -8.97 0.55 42.29
N PHE A 471 -9.53 0.82 41.10
CA PHE A 471 -10.82 0.26 40.71
C PHE A 471 -10.58 -1.13 40.09
N ARG A 472 -11.32 -2.13 40.55
CA ARG A 472 -11.42 -3.43 39.90
C ARG A 472 -12.80 -3.58 39.27
N LEU A 473 -12.83 -4.08 38.05
CA LEU A 473 -14.04 -4.48 37.35
C LEU A 473 -13.97 -5.98 37.08
N THR A 474 -15.01 -6.69 37.46
CA THR A 474 -15.18 -8.10 37.17
C THR A 474 -16.42 -8.24 36.27
N ASP A 475 -16.26 -8.83 35.09
CA ASP A 475 -17.43 -9.20 34.26
C ASP A 475 -18.16 -10.36 34.92
N GLU A 476 -19.46 -10.19 35.20
CA GLU A 476 -20.29 -11.22 35.84
C GLU A 476 -20.38 -12.50 35.01
N ALA A 477 -20.29 -12.40 33.68
CA ALA A 477 -20.52 -13.53 32.80
C ALA A 477 -19.23 -14.31 32.45
N SER A 478 -18.12 -13.60 32.21
CA SER A 478 -16.85 -14.24 31.85
C SER A 478 -15.92 -14.45 33.05
N GLY A 479 -16.12 -13.72 34.15
CA GLY A 479 -15.20 -13.68 35.29
C GLY A 479 -13.87 -12.99 34.99
N GLU A 480 -13.70 -12.38 33.81
CA GLU A 480 -12.49 -11.64 33.47
C GLU A 480 -12.41 -10.35 34.31
N GLU A 481 -11.25 -10.14 34.94
CA GLU A 481 -10.99 -8.97 35.78
C GLU A 481 -10.15 -7.92 35.05
N GLY A 482 -10.51 -6.65 35.21
CA GLY A 482 -9.73 -5.50 34.77
C GLY A 482 -9.49 -4.53 35.92
N GLY A 483 -8.26 -4.07 36.09
CA GLY A 483 -7.89 -3.12 37.14
C GLY A 483 -7.37 -1.80 36.58
N HIS A 484 -7.68 -0.69 37.22
CA HIS A 484 -7.09 0.62 36.90
C HIS A 484 -6.77 1.41 38.17
N GLY A 485 -5.48 1.68 38.36
CA GLY A 485 -4.98 2.52 39.46
C GLY A 485 -5.34 4.00 39.24
N THR A 486 -5.74 4.68 40.30
CA THR A 486 -6.01 6.11 40.37
C THR A 486 -5.66 6.63 41.77
N VAL A 487 -6.02 7.87 42.06
CA VAL A 487 -5.78 8.50 43.36
C VAL A 487 -7.08 8.94 44.02
N PHE A 488 -7.12 8.83 45.35
CA PHE A 488 -8.11 9.42 46.23
C PHE A 488 -7.51 10.64 46.92
N ARG A 489 -8.17 11.80 46.80
CA ARG A 489 -7.72 13.06 47.39
C ARG A 489 -8.45 13.33 48.69
N SER A 490 -7.70 13.73 49.71
CA SER A 490 -8.21 14.12 51.03
C SER A 490 -7.69 15.52 51.38
N PRO A 491 -8.33 16.24 52.32
CA PRO A 491 -7.74 17.44 52.90
C PRO A 491 -6.31 17.13 53.38
N ALA A 492 -5.37 18.03 53.13
CA ALA A 492 -4.07 17.94 53.77
C ALA A 492 -4.27 18.10 55.28
N SER A 493 -3.75 17.15 56.06
CA SER A 493 -3.67 17.20 57.52
C SER A 493 -2.82 18.36 57.99
#